data_AF-A0A2V9AF49-F1
#
_entry.id   AF-A0A2V9AF49-F1
#
_cell.length_a   1.000
_cell.length_b   1.000
_cell.length_c   1.000
_cell.angle_alpha   90.00
_cell.angle_beta   90.00
_cell.angle_gamma   90.00
#
_symmetry.space_group_name_H-M   'P 1'
#
loop_
_entity.id
_entity.type
_entity.pdbx_description
1 polymer ?
#
loop_
_entity_poly.entity_id
_entity_poly.type
_entity_poly.pdbx_seq_one_letter_code
_entity_poly.pdbx_strand_id
1 'polypeptide(L)'
;MSHLHFWLLVEFVILTNVAFAGAALFYWAKPMSQRYNEWTIRFQQRHPQISKPPSLEAAPLNYKVMVFVFRVVGATLLAEAIYLFVRAIGRIPR
;
A
#
# COMPACT_ATOMS: atom_id res chain seq x y z
N MET A 1 2.10 30.33 -18.09
CA MET A 1 2.23 28.93 -18.58
C MET A 1 3.11 28.04 -17.70
N SER A 2 4.14 28.55 -17.01
CA SER A 2 5.02 27.76 -16.12
C SER A 2 4.30 27.07 -14.94
N HIS A 3 3.34 27.76 -14.31
CA HIS A 3 2.56 27.19 -13.20
C HIS A 3 1.70 25.99 -13.60
N LEU A 4 1.16 25.96 -14.82
CA LEU A 4 0.33 24.86 -15.29
C LEU A 4 1.15 23.58 -15.48
N HIS A 5 2.35 23.69 -16.09
CA HIS A 5 3.27 22.55 -16.23
C HIS A 5 3.75 22.01 -14.89
N PHE A 6 3.98 22.88 -13.90
CA PHE A 6 4.34 22.46 -12.55
C PHE A 6 3.25 21.61 -11.90
N TRP A 7 1.98 22.04 -11.96
CA TRP A 7 0.88 21.27 -11.36
C TRP A 7 0.64 19.94 -12.06
N LEU A 8 0.77 19.88 -13.38
CA LEU A 8 0.69 18.62 -14.14
C LEU A 8 1.80 17.63 -13.74
N LEU A 9 3.02 18.13 -13.52
CA LEU A 9 4.13 17.31 -13.02
C LEU A 9 3.84 16.76 -11.62
N VAL A 10 3.32 17.60 -10.72
CA VAL A 10 2.94 17.17 -9.35
C VAL A 10 1.84 16.10 -9.40
N GLU A 11 0.80 16.31 -10.21
CA GLU A 11 -0.28 15.32 -10.40
C GLU A 11 0.27 14.00 -10.93
N PHE A 12 1.15 14.04 -11.94
CA PHE A 12 1.79 12.86 -12.49
C PHE A 12 2.62 12.12 -11.44
N VAL A 13 3.46 12.84 -10.68
CA VAL A 13 4.30 12.25 -9.63
C VAL A 13 3.43 11.58 -8.57
N ILE A 14 2.37 12.23 -8.11
CA ILE A 14 1.45 11.64 -7.12
C ILE A 14 0.82 10.37 -7.70
N LEU A 15 0.27 10.43 -8.91
CA LEU A 15 -0.40 9.29 -9.55
C LEU A 15 0.54 8.10 -9.73
N THR A 16 1.75 8.34 -10.21
CA THR A 16 2.78 7.33 -10.38
C THR A 16 3.16 6.69 -9.04
N ASN A 17 3.33 7.47 -7.98
CA ASN A 17 3.62 6.95 -6.64
C ASN A 17 2.45 6.12 -6.07
N VAL A 18 1.21 6.55 -6.27
CA VAL A 18 0.02 5.79 -5.85
C VAL A 18 -0.05 4.45 -6.59
N ALA A 19 0.19 4.45 -7.91
CA ALA A 19 0.23 3.22 -8.70
C ALA A 19 1.35 2.27 -8.23
N PHE A 20 2.55 2.79 -8.00
CA PHE A 20 3.67 1.99 -7.50
C PHE A 20 3.42 1.44 -6.10
N ALA A 21 2.86 2.24 -5.19
CA ALA A 21 2.48 1.77 -3.85
C ALA A 21 1.43 0.66 -3.93
N GLY A 22 0.40 0.83 -4.78
CA GLY A 22 -0.61 -0.19 -5.01
C GLY A 22 -0.04 -1.50 -5.54
N ALA A 23 0.80 -1.41 -6.57
CA ALA A 23 1.50 -2.56 -7.15
C ALA A 23 2.40 -3.26 -6.14
N ALA A 24 3.18 -2.50 -5.37
CA ALA A 24 4.08 -3.01 -4.34
C ALA A 24 3.30 -3.76 -3.25
N LEU A 25 2.24 -3.17 -2.70
CA LEU A 25 1.40 -3.80 -1.68
C LEU A 25 0.75 -5.08 -2.20
N PHE A 26 0.24 -5.06 -3.43
CA PHE A 26 -0.44 -6.22 -4.01
C PHE A 26 0.54 -7.37 -4.31
N TYR A 27 1.64 -7.07 -5.00
CA TYR A 27 2.61 -8.07 -5.46
C TYR A 27 3.46 -8.62 -4.31
N TRP A 28 3.91 -7.76 -3.40
CA TRP A 28 4.72 -8.15 -2.24
C TRP A 28 3.91 -8.43 -0.98
N ALA A 29 2.58 -8.59 -1.07
CA ALA A 29 1.71 -8.86 0.07
C ALA A 29 2.22 -10.00 0.95
N LYS A 30 2.66 -11.12 0.37
CA LYS A 30 3.19 -12.29 1.11
C LYS A 30 4.47 -11.96 1.89
N PRO A 31 5.58 -11.53 1.26
CA PRO A 31 6.79 -11.20 2.00
C PRO A 31 6.62 -10.01 2.96
N MET A 32 5.75 -9.03 2.65
CA MET A 32 5.42 -7.95 3.58
C MET A 32 4.70 -8.47 4.83
N SER A 33 3.72 -9.35 4.68
CA SER A 33 3.02 -9.96 5.84
C SER A 33 3.94 -10.80 6.71
N GLN A 34 4.90 -11.51 6.13
CA GLN A 34 5.92 -12.24 6.89
C GLN A 34 6.77 -11.27 7.72
N ARG A 35 7.33 -10.24 7.08
CA ARG A 35 8.14 -9.22 7.76
C ARG A 35 7.35 -8.46 8.82
N TYR A 36 6.06 -8.20 8.57
CA TYR A 36 5.18 -7.56 9.53
C TYR A 36 4.98 -8.44 10.78
N ASN A 37 4.71 -9.73 10.61
CA ASN A 37 4.62 -10.67 11.73
C ASN A 37 5.94 -10.71 12.52
N GLU A 38 7.08 -10.86 11.86
CA GLU A 38 8.40 -10.89 12.51
C GLU A 38 8.71 -9.60 13.27
N TRP A 39 8.42 -8.45 12.66
CA TRP A 39 8.56 -7.15 13.31
C TRP A 39 7.67 -7.06 14.54
N THR A 40 6.42 -7.50 14.45
CA THR A 40 5.46 -7.47 15.56
C THR A 40 5.93 -8.33 16.74
N ILE A 41 6.44 -9.54 16.44
CA ILE A 41 7.01 -10.44 17.45
C ILE A 41 8.24 -9.79 18.12
N ARG A 42 9.20 -9.26 17.33
CA ARG A 42 10.40 -8.60 17.88
C ARG A 42 10.08 -7.35 18.68
N PHE A 43 9.12 -6.55 18.23
CA PHE A 43 8.67 -5.36 18.92
C PHE A 43 8.07 -5.72 20.28
N GLN A 44 7.23 -6.76 20.32
CA GLN A 44 6.66 -7.26 21.58
C GLN A 44 7.73 -7.80 22.53
N GLN A 45 8.72 -8.55 22.05
CA GLN A 45 9.83 -9.01 22.88
C GLN A 45 10.58 -7.86 23.56
N ARG A 46 10.68 -6.71 22.90
CA ARG A 46 11.30 -5.49 23.46
C ARG A 46 10.36 -4.71 24.37
N HIS A 47 9.04 -4.81 24.14
CA HIS A 47 8.03 -4.00 24.82
C HIS A 47 6.81 -4.83 25.24
N PRO A 48 6.94 -5.72 26.24
CA PRO A 48 5.89 -6.66 26.63
C PRO A 48 4.62 -5.99 27.19
N GLN A 49 4.70 -4.71 27.55
CA GLN A 49 3.62 -3.93 28.16
C GLN A 49 2.76 -3.12 27.17
N ILE A 50 3.12 -3.07 25.88
CA ILE A 50 2.41 -2.26 24.89
C ILE A 50 1.20 -2.99 24.28
N SER A 51 1.24 -4.33 24.18
CA SER A 51 0.20 -5.10 23.49
C SER A 51 0.27 -6.60 23.82
N LYS A 52 -0.89 -7.27 23.81
CA LYS A 52 -0.95 -8.74 23.80
C LYS A 52 -0.55 -9.23 22.39
N PRO A 53 0.48 -10.09 22.26
CA PRO A 53 0.87 -10.59 20.96
C PRO A 53 -0.26 -11.43 20.34
N PRO A 54 -0.37 -11.51 19.00
CA PRO A 54 -0.93 -12.70 18.41
C PRO A 54 -0.10 -13.88 18.93
N SER A 55 -0.74 -14.84 19.60
CA SER A 55 -0.06 -16.06 20.04
C SER A 55 0.67 -16.72 18.87
N LEU A 56 1.67 -17.55 19.13
CA LEU A 56 2.32 -18.34 18.06
C LEU A 56 1.28 -19.10 17.21
N GLU A 57 0.17 -19.49 17.83
CA GLU A 57 -0.99 -20.10 17.18
C GLU A 57 -1.80 -19.13 16.31
N ALA A 58 -1.84 -17.84 16.65
CA ALA A 58 -2.51 -16.79 15.88
C ALA A 58 -1.64 -16.19 14.76
N ALA A 59 -0.32 -16.42 14.76
CA ALA A 59 0.59 -15.89 13.73
C ALA A 59 0.22 -16.32 12.29
N PRO A 60 -0.20 -17.58 12.02
CA PRO A 60 -0.69 -17.99 10.70
C PRO A 60 -1.98 -17.29 10.28
N LEU A 61 -2.89 -17.04 11.23
CA LEU A 61 -4.11 -16.30 10.98
C LEU A 61 -3.80 -14.84 10.65
N ASN A 62 -2.94 -14.20 11.44
CA ASN A 62 -2.51 -12.82 11.20
C ASN A 62 -1.82 -12.68 9.84
N TYR A 63 -0.98 -13.65 9.44
CA TYR A 63 -0.38 -13.68 8.12
C TYR A 63 -1.44 -13.66 7.01
N LYS A 64 -2.45 -14.55 7.09
CA LYS A 64 -3.53 -14.62 6.09
C LYS A 64 -4.31 -13.31 6.02
N VAL A 65 -4.65 -12.74 7.17
CA VAL A 65 -5.36 -11.46 7.27
C VAL A 65 -4.52 -10.34 6.65
N MET A 66 -3.24 -10.22 7.02
CA MET A 66 -2.37 -9.17 6.47
C MET A 66 -2.14 -9.32 4.98
N VAL A 67 -2.00 -10.55 4.46
CA VAL A 67 -1.90 -10.77 3.00
C VAL A 67 -3.17 -10.29 2.30
N PHE A 68 -4.33 -10.60 2.87
CA PHE A 68 -5.60 -10.14 2.32
C PHE A 68 -5.70 -8.61 2.36
N VAL A 69 -5.38 -7.98 3.50
CA VAL A 69 -5.39 -6.53 3.66
C VAL A 69 -4.45 -5.85 2.67
N PHE A 70 -3.20 -6.30 2.54
CA PHE A 70 -2.25 -5.72 1.58
C PHE A 70 -2.73 -5.87 0.13
N ARG A 71 -3.34 -7.00 -0.23
CA ARG A 71 -3.92 -7.18 -1.56
C ARG A 71 -5.13 -6.28 -1.80
N VAL A 72 -6.04 -6.17 -0.85
CA VAL A 72 -7.22 -5.32 -1.00
C VAL A 72 -6.79 -3.86 -1.12
N VAL A 73 -5.94 -3.38 -0.22
CA VAL A 73 -5.42 -1.99 -0.28
C VAL A 73 -4.65 -1.77 -1.58
N GLY A 74 -3.78 -2.70 -1.97
CA GLY A 74 -3.02 -2.61 -3.21
C GLY A 74 -3.92 -2.54 -4.45
N ALA A 75 -4.97 -3.36 -4.50
CA ALA A 75 -5.95 -3.34 -5.59
C ALA A 75 -6.75 -2.02 -5.62
N THR A 76 -7.17 -1.51 -4.46
CA THR A 76 -7.86 -0.21 -4.37
C THR A 76 -6.98 0.93 -4.88
N LEU A 77 -5.71 0.99 -4.47
CA LEU A 77 -4.78 2.03 -4.94
C LEU A 77 -4.54 1.94 -6.45
N LEU A 78 -4.45 0.74 -7.01
CA LEU A 78 -4.35 0.55 -8.45
C LEU A 78 -5.60 1.02 -9.18
N ALA A 79 -6.79 0.67 -8.67
CA ALA A 79 -8.06 1.14 -9.24
C ALA A 79 -8.17 2.67 -9.21
N GLU A 80 -7.81 3.30 -8.10
CA GLU A 80 -7.75 4.77 -7.97
C GLU A 80 -6.76 5.39 -8.95
N ALA A 81 -5.55 4.83 -9.08
CA ALA A 81 -4.56 5.31 -10.04
C ALA A 81 -5.06 5.22 -11.48
N ILE A 82 -5.71 4.11 -11.85
CA ILE A 82 -6.32 3.92 -13.18
C ILE A 82 -7.43 4.95 -13.42
N TYR A 83 -8.33 5.12 -12.44
CA TYR A 83 -9.43 6.09 -12.52
C TYR A 83 -8.91 7.52 -12.75
N LEU A 84 -7.94 7.95 -11.94
CA LEU A 84 -7.33 9.27 -12.05
C LEU A 84 -6.59 9.45 -13.38
N PHE A 85 -5.93 8.41 -13.88
CA PHE A 85 -5.22 8.44 -15.15
C PHE A 85 -6.17 8.62 -16.34
N VAL A 86 -7.25 7.84 -16.39
CA VAL A 86 -8.30 7.96 -17.40
C VAL A 86 -8.92 9.36 -17.35
N ARG A 87 -9.21 9.86 -16.15
CA ARG A 87 -9.75 11.21 -15.96
C ARG A 87 -8.78 12.31 -16.39
N ALA A 88 -7.47 12.09 -16.26
CA ALA A 88 -6.46 13.03 -16.73
C ALA A 88 -6.40 13.06 -18.25
N ILE A 89 -6.41 11.90 -18.91
CA ILE A 89 -6.43 11.80 -20.39
C ILE A 89 -7.67 12.49 -20.95
N GLY A 90 -8.85 12.27 -20.36
CA GLY A 90 -10.10 12.89 -20.83
C GLY A 90 -10.14 14.43 -20.72
N ARG A 91 -9.21 15.04 -19.97
CA ARG A 91 -9.08 16.50 -19.83
C ARG A 91 -8.14 17.13 -20.86
N ILE A 92 -7.40 16.33 -21.64
CA ILE A 92 -6.51 16.83 -22.69
C ILE A 92 -7.39 17.26 -23.88
N PRO A 93 -7.50 18.56 -24.21
CA PRO A 93 -8.23 19.00 -25.38
C PRO A 93 -7.56 18.42 -26.64
N ARG A 94 -8.38 17.89 -27.55
CA ARG A 94 -7.93 17.35 -28.84
C ARG A 94 -7.53 18.46 -29.80
#